data_AF-A0A0U1MBD7-F1
#
_entry.id   AF-A0A0U1MBD7-F1
#
_cell.length_a   1.000
_cell.length_b   1.000
_cell.length_c   1.000
_cell.angle_alpha   90.00
_cell.angle_beta   90.00
_cell.angle_gamma   90.00
#
_symmetry.space_group_name_H-M   'P 1'
#
loop_
_entity.id
_entity.type
_entity.pdbx_description
1 polymer ?
#
loop_
_entity_poly.entity_id
_entity_poly.type
_entity_poly.pdbx_seq_one_letter_code
_entity_poly.pdbx_strand_id
1 'polypeptide(L)'
;MAALKTNKWYNFYLTEVEAGRLVLPPYEKNEDSSVKIYYGELFCRVEDCSKANRKFSATNNLHTHLKGHQGVKLTPENKGGRVKQATMDVATKFYKSLFGGNPPGEDIGRPVSSGGATGGLTASKPKLPLKKKGIVHLTRMREIVRELDGKIPCESCENRNSCCKDINVCDHFALFDCGGLVPKVTEKPAENEQAAIEAQLDAEAEAMGDEA
;
A
#
# COMPACT_ATOMS: atom_id res chain seq x y z
N MET A 1 -7.15 13.64 -6.05
CA MET A 1 -6.08 13.40 -5.05
C MET A 1 -6.49 13.66 -3.59
N ALA A 2 -7.71 14.14 -3.30
CA ALA A 2 -8.12 14.48 -1.92
C ALA A 2 -8.06 13.30 -0.93
N ALA A 3 -8.38 12.08 -1.38
CA ALA A 3 -8.41 10.89 -0.52
C ALA A 3 -7.02 10.40 -0.07
N LEU A 4 -5.96 10.63 -0.86
CA LEU A 4 -4.59 10.32 -0.44
C LEU A 4 -3.99 11.41 0.46
N LYS A 5 -4.49 12.64 0.39
CA LYS A 5 -3.98 13.77 1.16
C LYS A 5 -4.13 13.56 2.67
N THR A 6 -5.12 12.80 3.11
CA THR A 6 -5.33 12.43 4.52
C THR A 6 -4.50 11.22 4.96
N ASN A 7 -3.86 10.52 4.02
CA ASN A 7 -3.07 9.32 4.32
C ASN A 7 -1.68 9.71 4.86
N LYS A 8 -1.35 9.27 6.09
CA LYS A 8 -0.08 9.57 6.75
C LYS A 8 1.12 9.13 5.89
N TRP A 9 1.09 7.92 5.36
CA TRP A 9 2.17 7.32 4.56
C TRP A 9 2.50 8.10 3.29
N TYR A 10 1.45 8.60 2.63
CA TYR A 10 1.59 9.43 1.45
C TYR A 10 2.28 10.77 1.78
N ASN A 11 1.87 11.44 2.86
CA ASN A 11 2.49 12.70 3.27
C ASN A 11 3.97 12.52 3.68
N PHE A 12 4.31 11.40 4.33
CA PHE A 12 5.69 11.07 4.64
C PHE A 12 6.52 10.77 3.40
N TYR A 13 5.98 10.01 2.45
CA TYR A 13 6.61 9.82 1.14
C TYR A 13 6.93 11.19 0.50
N LEU A 14 5.98 12.12 0.48
CA LEU A 14 6.24 13.45 -0.08
C LEU A 14 7.39 14.18 0.63
N THR A 15 7.45 14.10 1.95
CA THR A 15 8.44 14.81 2.76
C THR A 15 9.82 14.17 2.67
N GLU A 16 9.92 12.84 2.77
CA GLU A 16 11.19 12.13 2.80
C GLU A 16 11.87 12.08 1.43
N VAL A 17 11.10 12.00 0.35
CA VAL A 17 11.65 12.08 -1.02
C VAL A 17 12.10 13.51 -1.32
N GLU A 18 11.33 14.53 -0.92
CA GLU A 18 11.73 15.93 -1.07
C GLU A 18 12.98 16.27 -0.23
N ALA A 19 13.13 15.64 0.94
CA ALA A 19 14.33 15.72 1.77
C ALA A 19 15.51 14.88 1.25
N GLY A 20 15.33 14.06 0.21
CA GLY A 20 16.34 13.15 -0.32
C GLY A 20 16.76 12.03 0.64
N ARG A 21 15.98 11.77 1.70
CA ARG A 21 16.24 10.72 2.70
C ARG A 21 15.67 9.37 2.29
N LEU A 22 14.59 9.37 1.51
CA LEU A 22 13.99 8.15 1.00
C LEU A 22 14.49 7.87 -0.43
N VAL A 23 15.24 6.78 -0.58
CA VAL A 23 15.59 6.25 -1.89
C VAL A 23 14.41 5.43 -2.40
N LEU A 24 13.84 5.86 -3.52
CA LEU A 24 12.71 5.17 -4.11
C LEU A 24 13.16 3.93 -4.88
N PRO A 25 12.45 2.79 -4.76
CA PRO A 25 12.72 1.61 -5.56
C PRO A 25 12.56 1.92 -7.06
N PRO A 26 13.31 1.20 -7.92
CA PRO A 26 13.14 1.25 -9.36
C PRO A 26 11.68 1.02 -9.78
N TYR A 27 11.31 1.53 -10.93
CA TYR A 27 9.97 1.32 -11.47
C TYR A 27 9.68 -0.17 -11.70
N GLU A 28 8.57 -0.66 -11.15
CA GLU A 28 8.00 -1.94 -11.54
C GLU A 28 7.55 -1.84 -13.00
N LYS A 29 7.96 -2.81 -13.82
CA LYS A 29 7.51 -2.94 -15.21
C LYS A 29 6.37 -3.97 -15.25
N ASN A 30 5.28 -3.65 -15.92
CA ASN A 30 4.25 -4.62 -16.25
C ASN A 30 4.76 -5.56 -17.36
N GLU A 31 3.98 -6.61 -17.67
CA GLU A 31 4.28 -7.58 -18.72
C GLU A 31 4.56 -6.91 -20.08
N ASP A 32 3.90 -5.78 -20.36
CA ASP A 32 4.09 -4.96 -21.58
C ASP A 32 5.37 -4.10 -21.60
N SER A 33 6.30 -4.33 -20.65
CA SER A 33 7.45 -3.46 -20.38
C SER A 33 7.08 -2.01 -20.02
N SER A 34 5.82 -1.77 -19.66
CA SER A 34 5.33 -0.45 -19.27
C SER A 34 5.61 -0.19 -17.80
N VAL A 35 6.11 1.00 -17.48
CA VAL A 35 6.38 1.44 -16.11
C VAL A 35 5.08 1.67 -15.36
N LYS A 36 4.96 1.04 -14.21
CA LYS A 36 3.82 1.17 -13.30
C LYS A 36 4.01 2.36 -12.38
N ILE A 37 3.12 3.34 -12.53
CA ILE A 37 3.07 4.54 -11.70
C ILE A 37 1.89 4.40 -10.74
N TYR A 38 2.15 4.56 -9.43
CA TYR A 38 1.11 4.47 -8.43
C TYR A 38 0.31 5.77 -8.35
N TYR A 39 -0.95 5.66 -7.93
CA TYR A 39 -1.80 6.83 -7.77
C TYR A 39 -1.19 7.81 -6.76
N GLY A 40 -1.09 9.08 -7.16
CA GLY A 40 -0.53 10.15 -6.35
C GLY A 40 0.99 10.28 -6.43
N GLU A 41 1.72 9.48 -7.22
CA GLU A 41 3.16 9.69 -7.36
C GLU A 41 3.47 11.04 -8.02
N LEU A 42 4.48 11.73 -7.47
CA LEU A 42 4.89 13.08 -7.87
C LEU A 42 6.40 13.22 -8.07
N PHE A 43 7.17 12.12 -8.04
CA PHE A 43 8.63 12.16 -8.21
C PHE A 43 9.06 11.24 -9.34
N CYS A 44 10.07 11.68 -10.09
CA CYS A 44 10.68 10.89 -11.15
C CYS A 44 11.75 9.98 -10.56
N ARG A 45 11.71 8.69 -10.93
CA ARG A 45 12.63 7.66 -10.45
C ARG A 45 13.58 7.15 -11.54
N VAL A 46 13.62 7.83 -12.69
CA VAL A 46 14.53 7.48 -13.78
C VAL A 46 15.95 7.90 -13.38
N GLU A 47 16.90 7.00 -13.53
CA GLU A 47 18.33 7.29 -13.32
C GLU A 47 18.75 8.44 -14.23
N ASP A 48 19.62 9.33 -13.73
CA ASP A 48 20.07 10.54 -14.43
C ASP A 48 19.00 11.58 -14.77
N CYS A 49 17.81 11.51 -14.15
CA CYS A 49 16.83 12.58 -14.27
C CYS A 49 17.20 13.80 -13.42
N SER A 50 17.46 14.94 -14.06
CA SER A 50 17.69 16.23 -13.42
C SER A 50 16.53 16.75 -12.55
N LYS A 51 15.33 16.18 -12.71
CA LYS A 51 14.11 16.51 -11.94
C LYS A 51 13.68 15.41 -10.99
N ALA A 52 14.51 14.39 -10.75
CA ALA A 52 14.18 13.28 -9.83
C ALA A 52 13.80 13.77 -8.43
N ASN A 53 14.55 14.73 -7.90
CA ASN A 53 14.33 15.30 -6.56
C ASN A 53 13.31 16.44 -6.53
N ARG A 54 12.65 16.75 -7.66
CA ARG A 54 11.65 17.82 -7.73
C ARG A 54 10.24 17.22 -7.68
N LYS A 55 9.44 17.70 -6.72
CA LYS A 55 8.03 17.36 -6.64
C LYS A 55 7.25 17.99 -7.79
N PHE A 56 6.57 17.17 -8.58
CA PHE A 56 5.60 17.63 -9.57
C PHE A 56 4.28 18.00 -8.88
N SER A 57 3.52 18.95 -9.43
CA SER A 57 2.23 19.37 -8.83
C SER A 57 1.11 18.31 -8.99
N ALA A 58 1.24 17.44 -9.99
CA ALA A 58 0.26 16.40 -10.29
C ALA A 58 0.91 15.19 -10.97
N THR A 59 0.31 14.00 -10.77
CA THR A 59 0.76 12.76 -11.40
C THR A 59 0.71 12.83 -12.93
N ASN A 60 -0.22 13.57 -13.53
CA ASN A 60 -0.28 13.79 -14.98
C ASN A 60 0.95 14.57 -15.51
N ASN A 61 1.48 15.50 -14.70
CA ASN A 61 2.70 16.23 -15.04
C ASN A 61 3.91 15.30 -14.97
N LEU A 62 3.93 14.40 -13.98
CA LEU A 62 4.94 13.34 -13.90
C LEU A 62 4.84 12.38 -15.11
N HIS A 63 3.65 11.95 -15.50
CA HIS A 63 3.43 11.13 -16.70
C HIS A 63 3.97 11.81 -17.95
N THR A 64 3.62 13.09 -18.16
CA THR A 64 4.09 13.87 -19.30
C THR A 64 5.61 14.01 -19.29
N HIS A 65 6.20 14.23 -18.12
CA HIS A 65 7.64 14.25 -17.96
C HIS A 65 8.29 12.90 -18.30
N LEU A 66 7.70 11.79 -17.84
CA LEU A 66 8.21 10.44 -18.08
C LEU A 66 8.15 10.02 -19.54
N LYS A 67 7.18 10.52 -20.32
CA LYS A 67 7.16 10.33 -21.79
C LYS A 67 8.40 10.93 -22.48
N GLY A 68 9.06 11.92 -21.87
CA GLY A 68 10.27 12.53 -22.39
C GLY A 68 11.55 11.72 -22.15
N HIS A 69 11.51 10.70 -21.28
CA HIS A 69 12.65 9.82 -21.05
C HIS A 69 12.74 8.75 -22.13
N GLN A 70 13.91 8.62 -22.77
CA GLN A 70 14.15 7.56 -23.75
C GLN A 70 14.13 6.20 -23.04
N GLY A 71 13.25 5.29 -23.48
CA GLY A 71 13.14 3.93 -22.93
C GLY A 71 12.09 3.73 -21.84
N VAL A 72 11.33 4.75 -21.45
CA VAL A 72 10.21 4.61 -20.51
C VAL A 72 8.89 4.50 -21.28
N LYS A 73 8.36 3.28 -21.38
CA LYS A 73 7.00 3.05 -21.90
C LYS A 73 6.02 3.21 -20.75
N LEU A 74 5.06 4.13 -20.84
CA LEU A 74 4.04 4.30 -19.80
C LEU A 74 2.78 3.51 -20.15
N THR A 75 2.07 3.01 -19.14
CA THR A 75 0.71 2.50 -19.37
C THR A 75 -0.18 3.65 -19.84
N PRO A 76 -1.13 3.39 -20.76
CA PRO A 76 -2.12 4.39 -21.14
C PRO A 76 -2.87 4.85 -19.89
N GLU A 77 -3.01 6.17 -19.74
CA GLU A 77 -3.69 6.78 -18.60
C GLU A 77 -5.10 6.18 -18.42
N ASN A 78 -5.46 5.89 -17.17
CA ASN A 78 -6.85 5.68 -16.82
C ASN A 78 -7.61 6.97 -17.16
N LYS A 79 -8.56 6.86 -18.10
CA LYS A 79 -9.42 7.97 -18.56
C LYS A 79 -9.99 8.70 -17.34
N GLY A 80 -9.93 10.03 -17.37
CA GLY A 80 -10.31 10.91 -16.26
C GLY A 80 -11.64 10.50 -15.64
N GLY A 81 -11.64 10.29 -14.33
CA GLY A 81 -12.79 9.79 -13.58
C GLY A 81 -12.47 9.58 -12.10
N ARG A 82 -13.50 9.25 -11.31
CA ARG A 82 -13.31 8.91 -9.89
C ARG A 82 -12.48 7.64 -9.80
N VAL A 83 -11.30 7.76 -9.20
CA VAL A 83 -10.40 6.62 -9.00
C VAL A 83 -11.07 5.60 -8.07
N LYS A 84 -11.02 4.32 -8.47
CA LYS A 84 -11.58 3.22 -7.67
C LYS A 84 -10.82 3.11 -6.34
N GLN A 85 -11.52 2.75 -5.26
CA GLN A 85 -10.91 2.57 -3.95
C GLN A 85 -9.77 1.55 -3.97
N ALA A 86 -9.94 0.45 -4.71
CA ALA A 86 -8.90 -0.57 -4.90
C ALA A 86 -7.56 0.02 -5.43
N THR A 87 -7.61 0.97 -6.35
CA THR A 87 -6.40 1.65 -6.86
C THR A 87 -5.72 2.48 -5.76
N MET A 88 -6.51 3.12 -4.90
CA MET A 88 -5.99 3.89 -3.76
C MET A 88 -5.40 2.98 -2.68
N ASP A 89 -5.99 1.80 -2.45
CA ASP A 89 -5.50 0.83 -1.49
C ASP A 89 -4.17 0.21 -1.95
N VAL A 90 -4.04 -0.09 -3.24
CA VAL A 90 -2.78 -0.54 -3.86
C VAL A 90 -1.70 0.53 -3.72
N ALA A 91 -2.02 1.80 -4.01
CA ALA A 91 -1.07 2.90 -3.82
C ALA A 91 -0.67 3.07 -2.35
N THR A 92 -1.64 2.97 -1.44
CA THR A 92 -1.37 3.03 0.01
C THR A 92 -0.45 1.89 0.48
N LYS A 93 -0.67 0.68 -0.04
CA LYS A 93 0.18 -0.48 0.26
C LYS A 93 1.61 -0.26 -0.24
N PHE A 94 1.77 0.31 -1.43
CA PHE A 94 3.07 0.71 -1.94
C PHE A 94 3.75 1.72 -1.01
N TYR A 95 3.11 2.84 -0.67
CA TYR A 95 3.71 3.82 0.24
C TYR A 95 4.07 3.25 1.61
N LYS A 96 3.25 2.33 2.16
CA LYS A 96 3.58 1.60 3.39
C LYS A 96 4.84 0.74 3.26
N SER A 97 5.00 0.04 2.13
CA SER A 97 6.16 -0.83 1.91
C SER A 97 7.49 -0.08 1.84
N LEU A 98 7.49 1.19 1.45
CA LEU A 98 8.70 2.03 1.43
C LEU A 98 9.34 2.20 2.82
N PHE A 99 8.53 2.07 3.87
CA PHE A 99 8.96 2.23 5.26
C PHE A 99 8.93 0.90 6.04
N GLY A 100 8.94 -0.25 5.34
CA GLY A 100 8.88 -1.57 5.98
C GLY A 100 7.60 -1.84 6.78
N GLY A 101 6.53 -1.07 6.54
CA GLY A 101 5.30 -1.14 7.32
C GLY A 101 5.36 -0.48 8.69
N ASN A 102 6.46 0.18 9.06
CA ASN A 102 6.60 0.89 10.33
C ASN A 102 6.14 2.36 10.16
N PRO A 103 5.19 2.85 10.99
CA PRO A 103 4.64 4.18 10.83
C PRO A 103 5.75 5.22 10.96
N PRO A 104 5.86 6.18 10.03
CA PRO A 104 6.89 7.19 10.13
C PRO A 104 6.48 8.14 11.25
N GLY A 105 7.32 8.26 12.28
CA GLY A 105 7.00 8.98 13.52
C GLY A 105 7.52 8.28 14.78
N GLU A 106 7.85 7.00 14.72
CA GLU A 106 8.73 6.36 15.70
C GLU A 106 10.19 6.70 15.30
N ASP A 107 10.76 7.68 16.02
CA ASP A 107 12.14 8.15 16.00
C ASP A 107 13.09 7.37 15.07
N ILE A 108 13.17 7.76 13.80
CA ILE A 108 14.35 7.46 12.97
C ILE A 108 15.38 8.54 13.27
N GLY A 109 15.87 8.49 14.50
CA GLY A 109 17.14 9.08 14.87
C GLY A 109 18.26 8.35 14.11
N ARG A 110 19.04 9.15 13.39
CA ARG A 110 20.40 8.88 12.90
C ARG A 110 20.61 7.96 11.69
N PRO A 111 21.53 8.34 10.78
CA PRO A 111 22.14 7.40 9.85
C PRO A 111 23.09 6.50 10.65
N VAL A 112 22.81 5.20 10.73
CA VAL A 112 23.85 4.21 11.06
C VAL A 112 24.55 3.85 9.77
N SER A 113 25.65 4.56 9.53
CA SER A 113 26.80 3.95 8.87
C SER A 113 27.30 2.81 9.75
N SER A 114 27.41 1.64 9.13
CA SER A 114 28.39 0.58 9.35
C SER A 114 29.19 0.60 10.66
N GLY A 115 29.01 -0.44 11.48
CA GLY A 115 30.02 -0.94 12.41
C GLY A 115 29.67 -0.75 13.89
N GLY A 116 29.29 -1.85 14.54
CA GLY A 116 29.18 -1.90 16.00
C GLY A 116 28.37 -3.09 16.50
N ALA A 117 29.04 -4.22 16.70
CA ALA A 117 28.51 -5.33 17.46
C ALA A 117 28.38 -4.94 18.95
N THR A 118 27.20 -5.19 19.53
CA THR A 118 26.81 -5.33 20.97
C THR A 118 25.28 -5.12 20.97
N GLY A 119 24.37 -6.00 21.36
CA GLY A 119 24.38 -7.03 22.38
C GLY A 119 23.26 -6.72 23.39
N GLY A 120 22.03 -7.26 23.19
CA GLY A 120 20.90 -7.29 24.13
C GLY A 120 19.89 -6.13 23.97
N LEU A 121 18.56 -6.30 23.92
CA LEU A 121 17.67 -7.37 24.40
C LEU A 121 16.46 -7.49 23.44
N THR A 122 16.24 -8.68 22.90
CA THR A 122 14.99 -9.04 22.22
C THR A 122 13.88 -9.18 23.26
N ALA A 123 13.07 -8.15 23.47
CA ALA A 123 11.79 -8.30 24.16
C ALA A 123 10.85 -9.08 23.23
N SER A 124 10.86 -10.40 23.36
CA SER A 124 9.96 -11.30 22.66
C SER A 124 8.52 -10.85 22.91
N LYS A 125 7.86 -10.31 21.89
CA LYS A 125 6.47 -9.84 21.98
C LYS A 125 5.60 -10.96 22.56
N PRO A 126 4.74 -10.69 23.56
CA PRO A 126 3.93 -11.73 24.17
C PRO A 126 3.02 -12.37 23.12
N LYS A 127 2.84 -13.69 23.23
CA LYS A 127 1.98 -14.45 22.32
C LYS A 127 0.53 -14.00 22.50
N LEU A 128 -0.18 -13.87 21.38
CA LEU A 128 -1.59 -13.48 21.40
C LEU A 128 -2.40 -14.51 22.21
N PRO A 129 -3.14 -14.10 23.26
CA PRO A 129 -3.94 -15.04 24.03
C PRO A 129 -5.15 -15.50 23.20
N LEU A 130 -5.13 -16.76 22.77
CA LEU A 130 -6.17 -17.39 21.96
C LEU A 130 -7.05 -18.33 22.80
N LYS A 131 -8.35 -18.40 22.49
CA LYS A 131 -9.26 -19.45 22.96
C LYS A 131 -9.06 -20.73 22.14
N LYS A 132 -9.62 -21.87 22.61
CA LYS A 132 -9.57 -23.20 21.96
C LYS A 132 -10.00 -23.26 20.47
N LYS A 133 -10.57 -22.19 19.90
CA LYS A 133 -10.98 -22.08 18.49
C LYS A 133 -10.16 -21.07 17.67
N GLY A 134 -9.00 -20.60 18.16
CA GLY A 134 -8.20 -19.58 17.47
C GLY A 134 -8.81 -18.17 17.49
N ILE A 135 -9.86 -17.96 18.29
CA ILE A 135 -10.47 -16.64 18.52
C ILE A 135 -9.71 -15.95 19.66
N VAL A 136 -9.38 -14.66 19.46
CA VAL A 136 -8.64 -13.85 20.43
C VAL A 136 -9.42 -13.70 21.73
N HIS A 137 -8.76 -13.97 22.86
CA HIS A 137 -9.34 -13.82 24.18
C HIS A 137 -9.31 -12.35 24.62
N LEU A 138 -10.28 -11.57 24.15
CA LEU A 138 -10.38 -10.11 24.36
C LEU A 138 -10.07 -9.64 25.78
N THR A 139 -10.63 -10.28 26.80
CA THR A 139 -10.39 -9.90 28.21
C THR A 139 -8.91 -10.01 28.59
N ARG A 140 -8.27 -11.11 28.18
CA ARG A 140 -6.88 -11.42 28.51
C ARG A 140 -5.92 -10.57 27.67
N MET A 141 -6.28 -10.32 26.41
CA MET A 141 -5.55 -9.38 25.56
C MET A 141 -5.56 -7.98 26.18
N ARG A 142 -6.72 -7.50 26.65
CA ARG A 142 -6.84 -6.18 27.29
C ARG A 142 -6.08 -6.08 28.62
N GLU A 143 -5.97 -7.17 29.37
CA GLU A 143 -5.12 -7.23 30.57
C GLU A 143 -3.64 -7.07 30.20
N ILE A 144 -3.15 -7.84 29.23
CA ILE A 144 -1.75 -7.77 28.79
C ILE A 144 -1.43 -6.40 28.18
N VAL A 145 -2.36 -5.81 27.41
CA VAL A 145 -2.19 -4.44 26.89
C VAL A 145 -2.01 -3.44 28.03
N ARG A 146 -2.75 -3.56 29.14
CA ARG A 146 -2.57 -2.70 30.31
C ARG A 146 -1.24 -2.95 31.03
N GLU A 147 -0.78 -4.20 31.08
CA GLU A 147 0.53 -4.56 31.63
C GLU A 147 1.69 -3.99 30.78
N LEU A 148 1.47 -3.81 29.47
CA LEU A 148 2.39 -3.18 28.53
C LEU A 148 2.19 -1.65 28.42
N ASP A 149 1.52 -1.03 29.38
CA ASP A 149 1.22 0.42 29.43
C ASP A 149 0.34 0.96 28.27
N GLY A 150 -0.43 0.07 27.63
CA GLY A 150 -1.32 0.41 26.53
C GLY A 150 -2.66 1.00 26.99
N LYS A 151 -3.09 2.08 26.33
CA LYS A 151 -4.38 2.76 26.59
C LYS A 151 -5.54 2.03 25.90
N ILE A 152 -6.62 1.75 26.63
CA ILE A 152 -7.85 1.14 26.08
C ILE A 152 -9.03 2.10 26.27
N PRO A 153 -9.71 2.54 25.20
CA PRO A 153 -9.51 2.16 23.80
C PRO A 153 -8.22 2.70 23.17
N CYS A 154 -7.73 1.98 22.14
CA CYS A 154 -6.64 2.43 21.28
C CYS A 154 -7.09 3.68 20.48
N GLU A 155 -6.16 4.48 19.96
CA GLU A 155 -6.51 5.68 19.18
C GLU A 155 -7.31 5.36 17.91
N SER A 156 -7.07 4.19 17.30
CA SER A 156 -7.84 3.72 16.13
C SER A 156 -9.18 3.06 16.47
N CYS A 157 -9.49 2.91 17.76
CA CYS A 157 -10.66 2.20 18.23
C CYS A 157 -11.70 3.21 18.75
N GLU A 158 -12.89 3.24 18.18
CA GLU A 158 -13.94 4.19 18.62
C GLU A 158 -14.26 4.07 20.12
N ASN A 159 -14.39 2.84 20.63
CA ASN A 159 -14.88 2.59 21.99
C ASN A 159 -14.10 1.46 22.68
N ARG A 160 -14.08 1.47 24.02
CA ARG A 160 -13.51 0.36 24.84
C ARG A 160 -14.09 -1.00 24.46
N ASN A 161 -15.34 -1.04 24.01
CA ASN A 161 -16.03 -2.27 23.64
C ASN A 161 -15.67 -2.78 22.24
N SER A 162 -15.24 -1.91 21.31
CA SER A 162 -14.77 -2.29 19.97
C SER A 162 -13.26 -2.52 19.91
N CYS A 163 -12.50 -1.91 20.81
CA CYS A 163 -11.05 -2.11 20.92
C CYS A 163 -10.67 -3.59 21.17
N CYS A 164 -9.66 -4.07 20.46
CA CYS A 164 -9.15 -5.45 20.45
C CYS A 164 -10.02 -6.51 19.76
N LYS A 165 -11.16 -6.15 19.14
CA LYS A 165 -12.02 -7.12 18.43
C LYS A 165 -11.49 -7.48 17.05
N ASP A 166 -11.09 -6.48 16.27
CA ASP A 166 -10.69 -6.65 14.88
C ASP A 166 -9.19 -6.42 14.72
N ILE A 167 -8.50 -7.44 14.22
CA ILE A 167 -7.06 -7.40 13.93
C ILE A 167 -6.70 -6.30 12.91
N ASN A 168 -7.64 -5.97 12.02
CA ASN A 168 -7.45 -4.97 10.97
C ASN A 168 -7.70 -3.52 11.43
N VAL A 169 -8.30 -3.33 12.60
CA VAL A 169 -8.73 -2.02 13.11
C VAL A 169 -7.97 -1.63 14.38
N CYS A 170 -7.59 -2.60 15.20
CA CYS A 170 -7.03 -2.33 16.52
C CYS A 170 -5.50 -2.38 16.53
N ASP A 171 -4.88 -1.26 16.88
CA ASP A 171 -3.42 -1.12 16.94
C ASP A 171 -2.75 -2.01 18.00
N HIS A 172 -3.48 -2.43 19.03
CA HIS A 172 -2.93 -3.32 20.05
C HIS A 172 -2.48 -4.68 19.51
N PHE A 173 -2.94 -5.11 18.33
CA PHE A 173 -2.44 -6.34 17.72
C PHE A 173 -0.95 -6.26 17.34
N ALA A 174 -0.39 -5.05 17.16
CA ALA A 174 1.04 -4.85 16.92
C ALA A 174 1.92 -5.16 18.15
N LEU A 175 1.32 -5.14 19.35
CA LEU A 175 1.97 -5.44 20.62
C LEU A 175 2.11 -6.95 20.88
N PHE A 176 1.44 -7.80 20.09
CA PHE A 176 1.47 -9.26 20.24
C PHE A 176 2.14 -9.94 19.06
N ASP A 177 2.77 -11.07 19.33
CA ASP A 177 3.19 -12.01 18.28
C ASP A 177 1.96 -12.78 17.78
N CYS A 178 1.42 -12.34 16.64
CA CYS A 178 0.21 -12.89 16.03
C CYS A 178 0.44 -14.18 15.22
N GLY A 179 1.65 -14.75 15.23
CA GLY A 179 1.93 -16.15 14.87
C GLY A 179 1.46 -16.63 13.49
N GLY A 180 1.24 -15.73 12.52
CA GLY A 180 0.74 -16.08 11.19
C GLY A 180 -0.78 -16.05 11.01
N LEU A 181 -1.54 -15.36 11.88
CA LEU A 181 -2.93 -14.97 11.59
C LEU A 181 -2.96 -13.88 10.51
N VAL A 182 -2.62 -14.27 9.27
CA VAL A 182 -2.80 -13.46 8.07
C VAL A 182 -4.31 -13.25 7.87
N PRO A 183 -4.79 -12.02 7.60
CA PRO A 183 -6.18 -11.81 7.26
C PRO A 183 -6.56 -12.70 6.07
N LYS A 184 -7.48 -13.64 6.31
CA LYS A 184 -8.02 -14.53 5.29
C LYS A 184 -8.76 -13.65 4.27
N VAL A 185 -8.13 -13.41 3.13
CA VAL A 185 -8.80 -12.86 1.96
C VAL A 185 -9.86 -13.89 1.58
N THR A 186 -11.12 -13.60 1.88
CA THR A 186 -12.24 -14.36 1.32
C THR A 186 -12.31 -14.03 -0.16
N GLU A 187 -11.64 -14.84 -0.96
CA GLU A 187 -11.81 -14.89 -2.41
C GLU A 187 -13.27 -15.26 -2.70
N LYS A 188 -14.01 -14.33 -3.31
CA LYS A 188 -15.27 -14.67 -3.99
C LYS A 188 -14.89 -15.21 -5.38
N PRO A 189 -15.47 -16.34 -5.82
CA PRO A 189 -15.26 -16.85 -7.17
C PRO A 189 -15.92 -15.90 -8.17
N ALA A 190 -15.13 -15.43 -9.14
CA ALA A 190 -15.60 -14.69 -10.29
C ALA A 190 -15.84 -15.69 -11.43
N GLU A 191 -17.09 -16.12 -11.61
CA GLU A 191 -17.51 -16.81 -12.83
C GLU A 191 -18.06 -15.78 -13.83
N ASN A 192 -17.58 -15.94 -15.08
CA ASN A 192 -18.30 -15.67 -16.32
C ASN A 192 -18.28 -14.24 -16.90
N GLU A 193 -17.14 -13.84 -17.49
CA GLU A 193 -17.04 -12.70 -18.43
C GLU A 193 -16.60 -13.15 -19.85
N GLN A 194 -16.40 -14.45 -20.08
CA GLN A 194 -15.92 -14.97 -21.37
C GLN A 194 -17.03 -15.29 -22.39
N ALA A 195 -18.29 -15.45 -21.97
CA ALA A 195 -19.40 -15.73 -22.88
C ALA A 195 -19.89 -14.49 -23.66
N ALA A 196 -19.52 -13.27 -23.27
CA ALA A 196 -20.03 -12.04 -23.90
C ALA A 196 -19.21 -11.57 -25.11
N ILE A 197 -17.95 -12.01 -25.22
CA ILE A 197 -17.04 -11.53 -26.29
C ILE A 197 -17.25 -12.32 -27.58
N GLU A 198 -17.55 -13.62 -27.50
CA GLU A 198 -17.68 -14.48 -28.68
C GLU A 198 -18.96 -14.18 -29.50
N ALA A 199 -20.05 -13.77 -28.84
CA ALA A 199 -21.29 -13.39 -29.53
C ALA A 199 -21.21 -12.07 -30.31
N GLN A 200 -20.17 -11.25 -30.08
CA GLN A 200 -20.04 -9.94 -30.71
C GLN A 200 -19.24 -10.00 -32.02
N LEU A 201 -18.43 -11.04 -32.23
CA LEU A 201 -17.62 -11.24 -33.44
C LEU A 201 -18.40 -11.92 -34.57
N ASP A 202 -19.42 -12.73 -34.26
CA ASP A 202 -20.24 -13.39 -35.30
C ASP A 202 -21.24 -12.42 -35.97
N ALA A 203 -21.60 -11.31 -35.33
CA ALA A 203 -22.55 -10.34 -35.89
C ALA A 203 -21.93 -9.40 -36.94
N GLU A 204 -20.60 -9.20 -36.95
CA GLU A 204 -19.93 -8.32 -37.92
C GLU A 204 -19.62 -9.01 -39.26
N ALA A 205 -19.71 -10.35 -39.34
CA ALA A 205 -19.40 -11.11 -40.55
C ALA A 205 -20.55 -11.14 -41.58
N GLU A 206 -21.80 -10.91 -41.17
CA GLU A 206 -22.98 -10.99 -42.06
C GLU A 206 -23.30 -9.68 -42.80
N ALA A 207 -22.61 -8.58 -42.49
CA ALA A 207 -22.91 -7.25 -43.04
C ALA A 207 -22.10 -6.86 -44.31
N MET A 208 -21.24 -7.74 -44.84
CA MET A 208 -20.37 -7.42 -45.99
C MET A 208 -20.59 -8.31 -47.23
N GLY A 209 -21.74 -8.99 -47.33
CA GLY A 209 -21.97 -10.06 -48.31
C GLY A 209 -23.00 -9.83 -49.42
N ASP A 210 -23.47 -8.61 -49.71
CA ASP A 210 -24.47 -8.39 -50.77
C ASP A 210 -24.26 -7.06 -51.52
N GLU A 211 -23.20 -7.02 -52.34
CA GLU A 211 -23.13 -6.13 -53.52
C GLU A 211 -22.13 -6.73 -54.52
N ALA A 212 -22.62 -7.68 -55.33
CA ALA A 212 -21.98 -8.15 -56.55
C ALA A 212 -23.04 -8.56 -57.58
#